data_AF-A0A7Z8E1R6-F1
#
_entry.id   AF-A0A7Z8E1R6-F1
#
_cell.length_a   1.000
_cell.length_b   1.000
_cell.length_c   1.000
_cell.angle_alpha   90.00
_cell.angle_beta   90.00
_cell.angle_gamma   90.00
#
_symmetry.space_group_name_H-M   'P 1'
#
loop_
_entity.id
_entity.type
_entity.pdbx_description
1 polymer ?
#
loop_
_entity_poly.entity_id
_entity_poly.type
_entity_poly.pdbx_seq_one_letter_code
_entity_poly.pdbx_strand_id
1 'polypeptide(L)'
;YDAVNKIITDQDSEIRAQYKDLSPMLDLAQDLSNRLIRMRKRRGEIDFDINEAKVLVNDEGIPTEVLMRERGEGERLIESFMLVANETVAEHFNKLEVPFIYRVHEQPKSDRLRQFFDFITNFGIMIKGTGEDIHPTTLQNIQEEVEGRPEQMVISTMMLRSMQQAHYDDVNLGHF
;
A
#
# COMPACT_ATOMS: atom_id res chain seq x y z
N TYR A 1 12.40 -6.46 12.00
CA TYR A 1 11.26 -7.14 11.39
C TYR A 1 11.42 -8.65 11.43
N ASP A 2 12.59 -9.19 11.08
CA ASP A 2 12.87 -10.63 11.05
C ASP A 2 12.43 -11.41 12.30
N ALA A 3 12.78 -10.94 13.51
CA ALA A 3 12.34 -11.60 14.75
C ALA A 3 10.82 -11.57 14.93
N VAL A 4 10.16 -10.48 14.53
CA VAL A 4 8.69 -10.37 14.57
C VAL A 4 8.08 -11.33 13.57
N ASN A 5 8.59 -11.39 12.34
CA ASN A 5 8.16 -12.34 11.31
C ASN A 5 8.28 -13.80 11.80
N LYS A 6 9.39 -14.16 12.45
CA LYS A 6 9.53 -15.49 13.07
C LYS A 6 8.51 -15.77 14.18
N ILE A 7 8.17 -14.77 14.97
CA ILE A 7 7.18 -14.89 16.05
C ILE A 7 5.77 -15.05 15.51
N ILE A 8 5.34 -14.21 14.58
CA ILE A 8 3.94 -14.10 14.16
C ILE A 8 3.61 -14.91 12.91
N THR A 9 4.58 -15.11 12.01
CA THR A 9 4.41 -15.86 10.75
C THR A 9 4.88 -17.30 10.93
N ASP A 10 6.14 -17.49 11.32
CA ASP A 10 6.73 -18.83 11.37
C ASP A 10 6.37 -19.59 12.67
N GLN A 11 5.84 -18.88 13.67
CA GLN A 11 5.51 -19.41 14.99
C GLN A 11 6.71 -20.14 15.64
N ASP A 12 7.91 -19.59 15.45
CA ASP A 12 9.18 -20.15 15.92
C ASP A 12 9.21 -20.22 17.46
N SER A 13 9.31 -21.45 17.99
CA SER A 13 9.21 -21.69 19.43
C SER A 13 10.42 -21.16 20.22
N GLU A 14 11.61 -21.15 19.64
CA GLU A 14 12.83 -20.66 20.29
C GLU A 14 12.81 -19.14 20.42
N ILE A 15 12.48 -18.45 19.32
CA ILE A 15 12.39 -16.99 19.31
C ILE A 15 11.22 -16.53 20.19
N ARG A 16 10.07 -17.22 20.14
CA ARG A 16 8.95 -16.92 21.04
C ARG A 16 9.29 -17.12 22.51
N ALA A 17 10.10 -18.12 22.86
CA ALA A 17 10.59 -18.29 24.22
C ALA A 17 11.56 -17.16 24.64
N GLN A 18 12.43 -16.72 23.72
CA GLN A 18 13.31 -15.56 23.94
C GLN A 18 12.50 -14.28 24.21
N TYR A 19 11.40 -14.07 23.48
CA TYR A 19 10.52 -12.91 23.60
C TYR A 19 9.16 -13.27 24.23
N LYS A 20 9.16 -14.10 25.27
CA LYS A 20 7.94 -14.66 25.87
C LYS A 20 6.95 -13.60 26.33
N ASP A 21 7.44 -12.49 26.86
CA ASP A 21 6.60 -11.44 27.44
C ASP A 21 5.96 -10.56 26.34
N LEU A 22 6.55 -10.54 25.14
CA LEU A 22 6.08 -9.74 23.99
C LEU A 22 5.23 -10.56 23.02
N SER A 23 5.44 -11.88 22.94
CA SER A 23 4.77 -12.76 21.97
C SER A 23 3.23 -12.63 21.99
N PRO A 24 2.54 -12.61 23.15
CA PRO A 24 1.09 -12.42 23.18
C PRO A 24 0.64 -11.06 22.65
N MET A 25 1.41 -9.99 22.91
CA MET A 25 1.12 -8.65 22.39
C MET A 25 1.31 -8.62 20.87
N LEU A 26 2.32 -9.29 20.34
CA LEU A 26 2.58 -9.37 18.90
C LEU A 26 1.49 -10.19 18.16
N ASP A 27 0.97 -11.26 18.76
CA ASP A 27 -0.15 -12.01 18.21
C ASP A 27 -1.42 -11.14 18.13
N LEU A 28 -1.71 -10.37 19.18
CA LEU A 28 -2.83 -9.42 19.18
C LEU A 28 -2.63 -8.30 18.14
N ALA A 29 -1.40 -7.80 18.02
CA ALA A 29 -1.04 -6.79 17.03
C ALA A 29 -1.23 -7.32 15.59
N GLN A 30 -0.91 -8.59 15.35
CA GLN A 30 -1.15 -9.24 14.06
C GLN A 30 -2.65 -9.35 13.75
N ASP A 31 -3.49 -9.77 14.71
CA ASP A 31 -4.95 -9.81 14.51
C ASP A 31 -5.51 -8.41 14.20
N LEU A 32 -5.06 -7.38 14.93
CA LEU A 32 -5.47 -6.00 14.68
C LEU A 32 -5.04 -5.52 13.29
N SER A 33 -3.78 -5.76 12.89
CA SER A 33 -3.28 -5.44 11.54
C SER A 33 -4.16 -6.10 10.46
N ASN A 34 -4.45 -7.39 10.60
CA ASN A 34 -5.28 -8.13 9.65
C ASN A 34 -6.72 -7.58 9.55
N ARG A 35 -7.27 -7.02 10.64
CA ARG A 35 -8.55 -6.31 10.62
C ARG A 35 -8.44 -4.98 9.89
N LEU A 36 -7.39 -4.20 10.15
CA LEU A 36 -7.15 -2.91 9.50
C LEU A 36 -6.95 -3.07 7.99
N ILE A 37 -6.16 -4.06 7.55
CA ILE A 37 -5.98 -4.41 6.13
C ILE A 37 -7.33 -4.73 5.48
N ARG A 38 -8.14 -5.60 6.10
CA ARG A 38 -9.48 -5.91 5.57
C ARG A 38 -10.40 -4.69 5.48
N MET A 39 -10.29 -3.76 6.43
CA MET A 39 -11.03 -2.51 6.39
C MET A 39 -10.60 -1.62 5.22
N ARG A 40 -9.29 -1.49 4.97
CA ARG A 40 -8.75 -0.70 3.85
C ARG A 40 -9.07 -1.33 2.49
N LYS A 41 -8.91 -2.65 2.35
CA LYS A 41 -9.36 -3.37 1.14
C LYS A 41 -10.82 -3.11 0.83
N ARG A 42 -11.72 -3.19 1.81
CA ARG A 42 -13.15 -2.85 1.65
C ARG A 42 -13.42 -1.41 1.23
N ARG A 43 -12.53 -0.46 1.54
CA ARG A 43 -12.64 0.95 1.14
C ARG A 43 -12.13 1.19 -0.29
N GLY A 44 -11.48 0.20 -0.90
CA GLY A 44 -10.91 0.31 -2.25
C GLY A 44 -9.40 0.56 -2.28
N GLU A 45 -8.66 0.22 -1.23
CA GLU A 45 -7.19 0.30 -1.22
C GLU A 45 -6.59 -0.44 -2.42
N ILE A 46 -5.74 0.26 -3.17
CA ILE A 46 -5.01 -0.29 -4.30
C ILE A 46 -3.61 -0.67 -3.80
N ASP A 47 -3.37 -1.96 -3.60
CA ASP A 47 -2.05 -2.48 -3.21
C ASP A 47 -1.23 -2.70 -4.47
N PHE A 48 -0.33 -1.77 -4.75
CA PHE A 48 0.64 -1.93 -5.81
C PHE A 48 1.79 -2.79 -5.28
N ASP A 49 1.78 -4.07 -5.62
CA ASP A 49 2.89 -4.97 -5.32
C ASP A 49 4.09 -4.64 -6.22
N ILE A 50 4.80 -3.58 -5.86
CA ILE A 50 5.99 -3.11 -6.56
C ILE A 50 7.19 -3.73 -5.88
N ASN A 51 7.89 -4.56 -6.64
CA ASN A 51 9.19 -5.07 -6.23
C ASN A 51 10.20 -3.92 -6.07
N GLU A 52 10.65 -3.70 -4.84
CA GLU A 52 11.71 -2.74 -4.55
C GLU A 52 13.10 -3.41 -4.58
N ALA A 53 14.11 -2.68 -5.04
CA ALA A 53 15.49 -3.15 -5.03
C ALA A 53 16.17 -2.84 -3.68
N LYS A 54 16.85 -3.83 -3.10
CA LYS A 54 17.73 -3.70 -1.93
C LYS A 54 19.18 -3.80 -2.38
N VAL A 55 19.92 -2.71 -2.32
CA VAL A 55 21.34 -2.66 -2.67
C VAL A 55 22.18 -3.01 -1.45
N LEU A 56 22.97 -4.09 -1.53
CA LEU A 56 23.98 -4.40 -0.53
C LEU A 56 25.25 -3.61 -0.84
N VAL A 57 25.86 -3.06 0.20
CA VAL A 57 27.10 -2.29 0.10
C VAL A 57 28.15 -2.89 1.03
N ASN A 58 29.42 -2.74 0.68
CA ASN A 58 30.54 -3.08 1.57
C ASN A 58 30.77 -1.98 2.62
N ASP A 59 31.80 -2.15 3.47
CA ASP A 59 32.15 -1.20 4.52
C ASP A 59 32.54 0.21 4.01
N GLU A 60 32.89 0.32 2.73
CA GLU A 60 33.22 1.59 2.07
C GLU A 60 32.00 2.23 1.38
N GLY A 61 30.82 1.60 1.47
CA GLY A 61 29.58 2.06 0.83
C GLY A 61 29.49 1.74 -0.67
N ILE A 62 30.38 0.89 -1.19
CA ILE A 62 30.40 0.48 -2.61
C ILE A 62 29.35 -0.61 -2.83
N PRO A 63 28.43 -0.47 -3.80
CA PRO A 63 27.46 -1.51 -4.15
C PRO A 63 28.13 -2.82 -4.56
N THR A 64 27.76 -3.92 -3.91
CA THR A 64 28.26 -5.27 -4.20
C THR A 64 27.20 -6.14 -4.86
N GLU A 65 25.94 -5.96 -4.50
CA GLU A 65 24.83 -6.81 -4.97
C GLU A 65 23.50 -6.05 -4.95
N VAL A 66 22.58 -6.45 -5.83
CA VAL A 66 21.21 -5.95 -5.86
C VAL A 66 20.27 -7.13 -5.64
N LEU A 67 19.53 -7.08 -4.54
CA LEU A 67 18.54 -8.06 -4.16
C LEU A 67 17.13 -7.49 -4.31
N MET A 68 16.15 -8.38 -4.35
CA MET A 68 14.75 -8.01 -4.25
C MET A 68 14.38 -7.83 -2.78
N ARG A 69 13.72 -6.71 -2.45
CA ARG A 69 13.24 -6.47 -1.10
C ARG A 69 11.93 -7.21 -0.90
N GLU A 70 11.91 -8.09 0.09
CA GLU A 70 10.68 -8.76 0.52
C GLU A 70 9.99 -7.96 1.63
N ARG A 71 8.65 -7.93 1.60
CA ARG A 71 7.80 -7.32 2.62
C ARG A 71 7.08 -8.43 3.40
N GLY A 72 7.53 -8.69 4.62
CA GLY A 72 6.91 -9.66 5.53
C GLY A 72 5.69 -9.12 6.27
N GLU A 73 5.06 -9.97 7.08
CA GLU A 73 3.87 -9.62 7.87
C GLU A 73 4.17 -8.60 8.97
N GLY A 74 5.38 -8.61 9.53
CA GLY A 74 5.84 -7.64 10.50
C GLY A 74 5.94 -6.23 9.91
N GLU A 75 6.39 -6.10 8.66
CA GLU A 75 6.39 -4.84 7.92
C GLU A 75 4.95 -4.35 7.68
N ARG A 76 4.06 -5.23 7.20
CA ARG A 76 2.64 -4.93 6.96
C ARG A 76 1.89 -4.53 8.23
N LEU A 77 2.26 -5.11 9.36
CA LEU A 77 1.74 -4.78 10.69
C LEU A 77 2.08 -3.34 11.07
N ILE A 78 3.36 -2.96 10.99
CA ILE A 78 3.79 -1.60 11.30
C ILE A 78 3.16 -0.59 10.34
N GLU A 79 3.14 -0.90 9.04
CA GLU A 79 2.48 -0.08 8.02
C GLU A 79 1.01 0.20 8.39
N SER A 80 0.25 -0.84 8.73
CA SER A 80 -1.16 -0.70 9.11
C SER A 80 -1.37 0.19 10.34
N PHE A 81 -0.46 0.13 11.32
CA PHE A 81 -0.54 0.96 12.52
C PHE A 81 -0.16 2.41 12.25
N MET A 82 0.85 2.64 11.41
CA MET A 82 1.23 3.99 11.02
C MET A 82 0.12 4.65 10.18
N LEU A 83 -0.52 3.91 9.28
CA LEU A 83 -1.65 4.41 8.49
C LEU A 83 -2.82 4.86 9.39
N VAL A 84 -3.29 4.01 10.31
CA VAL A 84 -4.42 4.39 11.18
C VAL A 84 -4.07 5.55 12.12
N ALA A 85 -2.82 5.64 12.59
CA ALA A 85 -2.35 6.77 13.39
C ALA A 85 -2.36 8.06 12.56
N ASN A 86 -1.83 8.02 11.34
CA ASN A 86 -1.78 9.18 10.44
C ASN A 86 -3.19 9.65 10.05
N GLU A 87 -4.09 8.73 9.70
CA GLU A 87 -5.50 9.03 9.44
C GLU A 87 -6.16 9.69 10.64
N THR A 88 -5.92 9.17 11.85
CA THR A 88 -6.51 9.71 13.09
C THR A 88 -6.03 11.13 13.38
N VAL A 89 -4.73 11.39 13.22
CA VAL A 89 -4.16 12.74 13.42
C VAL A 89 -4.71 13.70 12.36
N ALA A 90 -4.71 13.32 11.08
CA ALA A 90 -5.25 14.15 10.01
C ALA A 90 -6.74 14.47 10.24
N GLU A 91 -7.56 13.47 10.61
CA GLU A 91 -8.97 13.66 10.92
C GLU A 91 -9.18 14.58 12.13
N HIS A 92 -8.36 14.43 13.17
CA HIS A 92 -8.45 15.25 14.38
C HIS A 92 -8.19 16.73 14.08
N PHE A 93 -7.10 17.04 13.37
CA PHE A 93 -6.75 18.41 13.02
C PHE A 93 -7.74 19.02 12.00
N ASN A 94 -8.25 18.21 11.07
CA ASN A 94 -9.30 18.64 10.13
C ASN A 94 -10.59 19.05 10.87
N LYS A 95 -11.01 18.29 11.89
CA LYS A 95 -12.18 18.62 12.72
C LYS A 95 -11.98 19.86 13.60
N LEU A 96 -10.75 20.13 14.01
CA LEU A 96 -10.42 21.31 14.81
C LEU A 96 -10.34 22.59 13.96
N GLU A 97 -10.33 22.47 12.63
CA GLU A 97 -10.21 23.60 11.69
C GLU A 97 -8.97 24.49 11.97
N VAL A 98 -7.87 23.86 12.40
CA VAL A 98 -6.60 24.53 12.67
C VAL A 98 -5.60 24.30 11.53
N PRO A 99 -4.61 25.19 11.34
CA PRO A 99 -3.56 24.99 10.35
C PRO A 99 -2.83 23.65 10.55
N PHE A 100 -2.77 22.84 9.51
CA PHE A 100 -2.14 21.52 9.51
C PHE A 100 -1.64 21.18 8.11
N ILE A 101 -0.66 20.27 8.01
CA ILE A 101 -0.15 19.80 6.72
C ILE A 101 -0.71 18.42 6.44
N TYR A 102 -1.46 18.29 5.36
CA TYR A 102 -2.05 17.04 4.90
C TYR A 102 -1.16 16.36 3.86
N ARG A 103 -1.16 15.03 3.85
CA ARG A 103 -0.60 14.23 2.75
C ARG A 103 -1.71 13.99 1.73
N VAL A 104 -1.73 14.81 0.70
CA VAL A 104 -2.78 14.79 -0.32
C VAL A 104 -2.41 13.85 -1.46
N HIS A 105 -3.39 13.10 -1.96
CA HIS A 105 -3.33 12.41 -3.25
C HIS A 105 -4.63 12.70 -3.99
N GLU A 106 -4.57 13.60 -4.95
CA GLU A 106 -5.74 14.01 -5.71
C GLU A 106 -6.21 12.92 -6.67
N GLN A 107 -7.47 13.04 -7.11
CA GLN A 107 -7.98 12.20 -8.18
C GLN A 107 -7.10 12.30 -9.43
N PRO A 108 -6.87 11.19 -10.14
CA PRO A 108 -6.07 11.23 -11.36
C PRO A 108 -6.75 12.08 -12.42
N LYS A 109 -5.94 12.72 -13.28
CA LYS A 109 -6.48 13.56 -14.38
C LYS A 109 -7.29 12.69 -15.34
N SER A 110 -8.47 13.17 -15.74
CA SER A 110 -9.40 12.45 -16.64
C SER A 110 -8.74 11.93 -17.91
N ASP A 111 -7.77 12.66 -18.46
CA ASP A 111 -7.12 12.29 -19.71
C ASP A 111 -6.15 11.13 -19.53
N ARG A 112 -5.43 11.07 -18.39
CA ARG A 112 -4.53 9.95 -18.07
C ARG A 112 -5.31 8.68 -17.80
N LEU A 113 -6.45 8.79 -17.10
CA LEU A 113 -7.33 7.66 -16.84
C LEU A 113 -7.97 7.13 -18.12
N ARG A 114 -8.44 8.03 -19.00
CA ARG A 114 -8.95 7.64 -20.32
C ARG A 114 -7.91 6.87 -21.13
N GLN A 115 -6.66 7.36 -21.19
CA GLN A 115 -5.57 6.65 -21.88
C GLN A 115 -5.27 5.28 -21.25
N PHE A 116 -5.31 5.17 -19.93
CA PHE A 116 -5.15 3.89 -19.24
C PHE A 116 -6.29 2.92 -19.58
N PHE A 117 -7.52 3.41 -19.63
CA PHE A 117 -8.71 2.62 -19.94
C PHE A 117 -8.73 2.12 -21.38
N ASP A 118 -8.38 2.98 -22.33
CA ASP A 118 -8.21 2.61 -23.74
C ASP A 118 -7.13 1.53 -23.89
N PHE A 119 -6.03 1.64 -23.13
CA PHE A 119 -4.96 0.66 -23.14
C PHE A 119 -5.41 -0.72 -22.65
N ILE A 120 -6.06 -0.81 -21.48
CA ILE A 120 -6.46 -2.11 -20.91
C ILE A 120 -7.61 -2.78 -21.67
N THR A 121 -8.41 -2.00 -22.41
CA THR A 121 -9.44 -2.54 -23.31
C THR A 121 -8.82 -3.43 -24.41
N ASN A 122 -7.58 -3.16 -24.84
CA ASN A 122 -6.86 -4.01 -25.80
C ASN A 122 -6.53 -5.40 -25.23
N PHE A 123 -6.54 -5.55 -23.90
CA PHE A 123 -6.36 -6.82 -23.20
C PHE A 123 -7.71 -7.49 -22.85
N GLY A 124 -8.82 -6.98 -23.39
CA GLY A 124 -10.17 -7.50 -23.16
C GLY A 124 -10.76 -7.16 -21.79
N ILE A 125 -10.14 -6.25 -21.03
CA ILE A 125 -10.61 -5.83 -19.71
C ILE A 125 -11.64 -4.73 -19.90
N MET A 126 -12.88 -5.02 -19.52
CA MET A 126 -14.02 -4.11 -19.68
C MET A 126 -14.28 -3.32 -18.41
N ILE A 127 -14.33 -2.01 -18.53
CA ILE A 127 -14.51 -1.11 -17.39
C ILE A 127 -15.97 -0.75 -17.25
N LYS A 128 -16.52 -0.95 -16.05
CA LYS A 128 -17.87 -0.50 -15.73
C LYS A 128 -17.81 0.96 -15.23
N GLY A 129 -18.14 1.91 -16.10
CA GLY A 129 -18.26 3.33 -15.73
C GLY A 129 -17.86 4.29 -16.85
N THR A 130 -18.20 5.58 -16.68
CA THR A 130 -17.69 6.69 -17.49
C THR A 130 -16.46 7.29 -16.80
N GLY A 131 -15.44 7.71 -17.56
CA GLY A 131 -14.17 8.20 -17.03
C GLY A 131 -14.22 9.53 -16.25
N GLU A 132 -15.41 10.00 -15.88
CA GLU A 132 -15.63 11.27 -15.18
C GLU A 132 -15.71 11.11 -13.65
N ASP A 133 -16.08 9.93 -13.13
CA ASP A 133 -16.12 9.63 -11.68
C ASP A 133 -15.59 8.22 -11.41
N ILE A 134 -14.27 8.06 -11.36
CA ILE A 134 -13.64 6.76 -11.09
C ILE A 134 -13.42 6.62 -9.59
N HIS A 135 -14.06 5.61 -8.99
CA HIS A 135 -13.84 5.23 -7.60
C HIS A 135 -12.57 4.37 -7.47
N PRO A 136 -11.79 4.47 -6.37
CA PRO A 136 -10.63 3.61 -6.14
C PRO A 136 -10.92 2.11 -6.28
N THR A 137 -12.12 1.69 -5.86
CA THR A 137 -12.62 0.30 -6.04
C THR A 137 -12.64 -0.16 -7.50
N THR A 138 -12.87 0.73 -8.46
CA THR A 138 -12.80 0.37 -9.90
C THR A 138 -11.40 -0.05 -10.28
N LEU A 139 -10.39 0.68 -9.82
CA LEU A 139 -8.98 0.36 -10.08
C LEU A 139 -8.53 -0.87 -9.30
N GLN A 140 -9.00 -1.03 -8.06
CA GLN A 140 -8.79 -2.25 -7.27
C GLN A 140 -9.32 -3.49 -8.01
N ASN A 141 -10.55 -3.45 -8.54
CA ASN A 141 -11.11 -4.56 -9.30
C ASN A 141 -10.29 -4.88 -10.57
N ILE A 142 -9.78 -3.86 -11.25
CA ILE A 142 -8.89 -4.07 -12.41
C ILE A 142 -7.61 -4.77 -11.96
N GLN A 143 -7.02 -4.34 -10.85
CA GLN A 143 -5.80 -4.94 -10.30
C GLN A 143 -6.02 -6.42 -9.92
N GLU A 144 -7.14 -6.74 -9.28
CA GLU A 144 -7.54 -8.11 -8.95
C GLU A 144 -7.81 -8.96 -10.20
N GLU A 145 -8.42 -8.38 -11.24
CA GLU A 145 -8.69 -9.09 -12.50
C GLU A 145 -7.41 -9.47 -13.27
N VAL A 146 -6.37 -8.64 -13.18
CA VAL A 146 -5.09 -8.86 -13.88
C VAL A 146 -4.09 -9.67 -13.07
N GLU A 147 -4.37 -9.96 -11.81
CA GLU A 147 -3.49 -10.74 -10.95
C GLU A 147 -3.23 -12.14 -11.56
N GLY A 148 -1.96 -12.52 -11.64
CA GLY A 148 -1.51 -13.77 -12.24
C GLY A 148 -1.48 -13.79 -13.78
N ARG A 149 -1.93 -12.74 -14.46
CA ARG A 149 -1.84 -12.65 -15.92
C ARG A 149 -0.43 -12.27 -16.38
N PRO A 150 0.03 -12.72 -17.57
CA PRO A 150 1.33 -12.31 -18.13
C PRO A 150 1.49 -10.79 -18.23
N GLU A 151 0.40 -10.07 -18.48
CA GLU A 151 0.33 -8.62 -18.62
C GLU A 151 0.18 -7.85 -17.29
N GLN A 152 0.09 -8.52 -16.13
CA GLN A 152 -0.10 -7.89 -14.82
C GLN A 152 0.88 -6.74 -14.59
N MET A 153 2.17 -6.96 -14.86
CA MET A 153 3.23 -5.99 -14.62
C MET A 153 3.06 -4.71 -15.45
N VAL A 154 2.74 -4.85 -16.74
CA VAL A 154 2.59 -3.69 -17.63
C VAL A 154 1.32 -2.91 -17.29
N ILE A 155 0.22 -3.60 -16.96
CA ILE A 155 -1.03 -2.95 -16.56
C ILE A 155 -0.86 -2.23 -15.22
N SER A 156 -0.25 -2.87 -14.21
CA SER A 156 0.01 -2.26 -12.89
C SER A 156 0.89 -1.01 -13.04
N THR A 157 1.93 -1.08 -13.86
CA THR A 157 2.83 0.06 -14.13
C THR A 157 2.10 1.21 -14.80
N MET A 158 1.22 0.92 -15.75
CA MET A 158 0.42 1.95 -16.42
C MET A 158 -0.65 2.56 -15.51
N MET A 159 -1.29 1.75 -14.67
CA MET A 159 -2.22 2.22 -13.65
C MET A 159 -1.52 3.23 -12.73
N LEU A 160 -0.35 2.86 -12.18
CA LEU A 160 0.49 3.73 -11.36
C LEU A 160 0.83 5.05 -12.04
N ARG A 161 1.24 5.01 -13.31
CA ARG A 161 1.58 6.21 -14.09
C ARG A 161 0.39 7.11 -14.39
N SER A 162 -0.82 6.56 -14.36
CA SER A 162 -2.03 7.33 -14.55
C SER A 162 -2.42 8.15 -13.31
N MET A 163 -1.97 7.74 -12.11
CA MET A 163 -2.25 8.41 -10.83
C MET A 163 -1.56 9.78 -10.69
N GLN A 164 -2.01 10.60 -9.73
CA GLN A 164 -1.27 11.80 -9.32
C GLN A 164 -0.12 11.43 -8.39
N GLN A 165 0.85 12.33 -8.24
CA GLN A 165 1.85 12.17 -7.18
C GLN A 165 1.28 12.75 -5.89
N ALA A 166 1.44 12.02 -4.80
CA ALA A 166 1.07 12.55 -3.49
C ALA A 166 2.01 13.69 -3.08
N HIS A 167 1.45 14.77 -2.54
CA HIS A 167 2.17 15.97 -2.12
C HIS A 167 1.69 16.42 -0.73
N TYR A 168 2.32 17.47 -0.20
CA TYR A 168 1.92 18.07 1.06
C TYR A 168 1.19 19.38 0.78
N ASP A 169 0.04 19.57 1.42
CA ASP A 169 -0.82 20.75 1.23
C ASP A 169 -1.44 21.16 2.58
N ASP A 170 -1.75 22.45 2.76
CA ASP A 170 -2.44 22.96 3.94
C ASP A 170 -3.98 22.81 3.82
N VAL A 171 -4.46 22.47 2.63
CA VAL A 171 -5.85 22.10 2.36
C VAL A 171 -5.99 20.57 2.28
N ASN A 172 -6.96 20.04 3.01
CA ASN A 172 -7.30 18.62 2.91
C ASN A 172 -8.12 18.34 1.65
N LEU A 173 -7.43 18.01 0.55
CA LEU A 173 -8.04 17.60 -0.72
C LEU A 173 -8.31 16.08 -0.80
N GLY A 174 -8.07 15.35 0.30
CA GLY A 174 -8.25 13.91 0.37
C GLY A 174 -7.05 13.08 -0.11
N HIS A 175 -7.21 11.76 -0.02
CA HIS A 175 -6.24 10.77 -0.47
C HIS A 175 -6.99 9.71 -1.29
N PHE A 176 -6.83 9.80 -2.62
CA PHE A 176 -7.44 8.89 -3.60
C PHE A 176 -6.88 7.48 -3.49
#